data_AF-V5GEL3-F1
#
_entry.id   AF-V5GEL3-F1
#
_cell.length_a   1.000
_cell.length_b   1.000
_cell.length_c   1.000
_cell.angle_alpha   90.00
_cell.angle_beta   90.00
_cell.angle_gamma   90.00
#
_symmetry.space_group_name_H-M   'P 1'
#
loop_
_entity.id
_entity.type
_entity.pdbx_description
1 polymer ?
#
loop_
_entity_poly.entity_id
_entity_poly.type
_entity_poly.pdbx_seq_one_letter_code
_entity_poly.pdbx_strand_id
1 'polypeptide(L)'
;QSCPGRTFWLIQADQDFVIQFKVDQFHLPCGNQWLKIRDGNALSSNLLADLSGGHDVSRSVVNSTGPNLLLEYFSDENLSARQICGGGFLAHASQIRNVKPNITSIVVAQSVGAMKAVTLKLTAVHIAAIFFLSGLLIATALLGAQYLFRYRKYHV
;
A
#
# COMPACT_ATOMS: atom_id res chain seq x y z
N GLN A 1 -22.79 8.95 19.32
CA GLN A 1 -23.42 7.98 18.39
C GLN A 1 -22.35 7.64 17.36
N SER A 2 -21.83 6.41 17.37
CA SER A 2 -20.81 5.96 16.40
C SER A 2 -21.46 5.77 15.04
N CYS A 3 -20.72 5.98 13.94
CA CYS A 3 -21.23 5.78 12.58
C CYS A 3 -21.16 4.29 12.18
N PRO A 4 -22.29 3.55 12.09
CA PRO A 4 -22.29 2.19 11.56
C PRO A 4 -21.84 2.11 10.11
N GLY A 5 -21.13 1.05 9.77
CA GLY A 5 -20.85 0.68 8.39
C GLY A 5 -19.63 1.40 7.81
N ARG A 6 -19.70 1.70 6.50
CA ARG A 6 -18.59 2.33 5.76
C ARG A 6 -18.86 3.82 5.60
N THR A 7 -17.88 4.64 5.97
CA THR A 7 -17.89 6.08 5.76
C THR A 7 -16.73 6.47 4.87
N PHE A 8 -16.98 7.38 3.93
CA PHE A 8 -16.00 7.84 2.95
C PHE A 8 -15.82 9.35 3.06
N TRP A 9 -14.57 9.80 2.94
CA TRP A 9 -14.24 11.21 2.76
C TRP A 9 -13.28 11.36 1.60
N LEU A 10 -13.61 12.24 0.66
CA LEU A 10 -12.70 12.64 -0.41
C LEU A 10 -12.09 14.00 -0.06
N ILE A 11 -10.78 14.03 0.10
CA ILE A 11 -10.02 15.26 0.31
C ILE A 11 -9.45 15.68 -1.04
N GLN A 12 -9.68 16.93 -1.43
CA GLN A 12 -9.23 17.50 -2.69
C GLN A 12 -8.42 18.77 -2.41
N ALA A 13 -7.18 18.79 -2.89
CA ALA A 13 -6.32 19.97 -2.89
C ALA A 13 -6.41 20.72 -4.23
N ASP A 14 -5.83 21.91 -4.26
CA ASP A 14 -5.72 22.71 -5.47
C ASP A 14 -4.84 22.02 -6.53
N GLN A 15 -4.97 22.47 -7.77
CA GLN A 15 -4.13 22.00 -8.87
C GLN A 15 -2.64 22.29 -8.57
N ASP A 16 -1.77 21.32 -8.86
CA ASP A 16 -0.33 21.32 -8.51
C ASP A 16 -0.01 21.24 -7.01
N PHE A 17 -0.98 20.90 -6.16
CA PHE A 17 -0.73 20.57 -4.76
C PHE A 17 -0.86 19.07 -4.51
N VAL A 18 -0.16 18.60 -3.48
CA VAL A 18 -0.32 17.29 -2.86
C VAL A 18 -0.86 17.46 -1.45
N ILE A 19 -1.48 16.42 -0.93
CA ILE A 19 -2.08 16.37 0.40
C ILE A 19 -1.11 15.63 1.31
N GLN A 20 -0.71 16.28 2.40
CA GLN A 20 -0.14 15.62 3.55
C GLN A 20 -1.24 15.36 4.56
N PHE A 21 -1.42 14.10 4.92
CA PHE A 21 -2.41 13.64 5.88
C PHE A 21 -1.70 13.05 7.10
N LYS A 22 -1.93 13.65 8.26
CA LYS A 22 -1.29 13.28 9.53
C LYS A 22 -2.34 12.78 10.50
N VAL A 23 -2.17 11.58 11.03
CA VAL A 23 -3.03 11.01 12.07
C VAL A 23 -2.37 11.24 13.43
N ASP A 24 -2.95 12.11 14.25
CA ASP A 24 -2.40 12.49 15.56
C ASP A 24 -2.90 11.60 16.68
N GLN A 25 -4.16 11.15 16.60
CA GLN A 25 -4.74 10.20 17.55
C GLN A 25 -5.43 9.10 16.76
N PHE A 26 -5.27 7.85 17.19
CA PHE A 26 -5.88 6.70 16.55
C PHE A 26 -6.17 5.64 17.60
N HIS A 27 -7.44 5.33 17.81
CA HIS A 27 -7.85 4.30 18.75
C HIS A 27 -9.09 3.58 18.23
N LEU A 28 -8.91 2.39 17.67
CA LEU A 28 -10.00 1.52 17.21
C LEU A 28 -9.97 0.22 18.04
N PRO A 29 -10.72 0.12 19.14
CA PRO A 29 -10.60 -0.97 20.11
C PRO A 29 -11.13 -2.31 19.58
N CYS A 30 -11.95 -2.32 18.53
CA CYS A 30 -12.55 -3.52 17.98
C CYS A 30 -11.79 -4.00 16.73
N GLY A 31 -11.49 -5.30 16.65
CA GLY A 31 -10.68 -5.89 15.57
C GLY A 31 -11.31 -5.76 14.17
N ASN A 32 -12.61 -5.47 14.09
CA ASN A 32 -13.33 -5.27 12.84
C ASN A 32 -13.42 -3.79 12.42
N GLN A 33 -12.67 -2.90 13.07
CA GLN A 33 -12.62 -1.47 12.75
C GLN A 33 -11.31 -1.12 12.05
N TRP A 34 -11.39 -0.24 11.05
CA TRP A 34 -10.21 0.21 10.32
C TRP A 34 -10.42 1.57 9.64
N LEU A 35 -9.29 2.22 9.31
CA LEU A 35 -9.19 3.41 8.48
C LEU A 35 -8.19 3.15 7.35
N LYS A 36 -8.67 3.21 6.11
CA LYS A 36 -7.85 3.09 4.90
C LYS A 36 -7.69 4.44 4.23
N ILE A 37 -6.48 4.70 3.74
CA ILE A 37 -6.10 5.94 3.08
C ILE A 37 -5.58 5.59 1.69
N ARG A 38 -6.20 6.14 0.64
CA ARG A 38 -5.88 5.84 -0.76
C ARG A 38 -5.44 7.10 -1.52
N ASP A 39 -4.50 6.89 -2.43
CA ASP A 39 -3.92 7.93 -3.28
C ASP A 39 -4.76 8.15 -4.55
N GLY A 40 -5.83 8.92 -4.43
CA GLY A 40 -6.74 9.20 -5.53
C GLY A 40 -8.18 9.39 -5.05
N ASN A 41 -9.13 9.28 -6.00
CA ASN A 41 -10.56 9.50 -5.76
C ASN A 41 -11.42 8.23 -5.85
N ALA A 42 -10.80 7.06 -6.00
CA ALA A 42 -11.50 5.79 -6.23
C ALA A 42 -11.06 4.70 -5.24
N LEU A 43 -11.92 3.71 -5.02
CA LEU A 43 -11.57 2.54 -4.20
C LEU A 43 -10.50 1.65 -4.84
N SER A 44 -10.32 1.75 -6.16
CA SER A 44 -9.24 1.10 -6.90
C SER A 44 -7.90 1.84 -6.81
N SER A 45 -7.88 3.07 -6.27
CA SER A 45 -6.65 3.84 -6.10
C SER A 45 -5.68 3.17 -5.13
N ASN A 46 -4.38 3.46 -5.30
CA ASN A 46 -3.29 2.86 -4.53
C ASN A 46 -3.50 3.05 -3.03
N LEU A 47 -3.36 1.98 -2.24
CA LEU A 47 -3.53 2.03 -0.79
C LEU A 47 -2.23 2.53 -0.14
N LEU A 48 -2.30 3.70 0.50
CA LEU A 48 -1.15 4.30 1.19
C LEU A 48 -1.03 3.82 2.62
N ALA A 49 -2.16 3.64 3.32
CA ALA A 49 -2.18 3.15 4.69
C ALA A 49 -3.44 2.32 4.98
N ASP A 50 -3.27 1.29 5.81
CA ASP A 50 -4.33 0.48 6.41
C ASP A 50 -4.12 0.48 7.92
N LEU A 51 -4.93 1.27 8.62
CA LEU A 51 -4.82 1.47 10.06
C LEU A 51 -5.93 0.66 10.74
N SER A 52 -5.54 -0.35 11.51
CA SER A 52 -6.46 -1.23 12.23
C SER A 52 -5.93 -1.55 13.62
N GLY A 53 -6.83 -1.78 14.58
CA GLY A 53 -6.49 -2.22 15.94
C GLY A 53 -6.25 -1.09 16.95
N GLY A 54 -6.16 -1.48 18.23
CA GLY A 54 -6.10 -0.58 19.38
C GLY A 54 -4.70 -0.26 19.90
N HIS A 55 -3.65 -0.55 19.13
CA HIS A 55 -2.30 -0.09 19.47
C HIS A 55 -2.07 1.30 18.92
N ASP A 56 -1.47 2.17 19.74
CA ASP A 56 -1.19 3.57 19.43
C ASP A 56 -0.38 3.71 18.13
N VAL A 57 -1.07 3.86 17.00
CA VAL A 57 -0.50 4.43 15.78
C VAL A 57 -0.38 5.93 15.99
N SER A 58 0.39 6.32 17.02
CA SER A 58 0.59 7.71 17.36
C SER A 58 1.58 8.28 16.34
N ARG A 59 1.06 9.07 15.39
CA ARG A 59 1.78 9.83 14.34
C ARG A 59 2.12 9.08 13.05
N SER A 60 1.11 8.56 12.35
CA SER A 60 1.27 8.19 10.94
C SER A 60 1.13 9.42 10.04
N VAL A 61 2.09 9.64 9.14
CA VAL A 61 2.02 10.69 8.11
C VAL A 61 2.01 10.04 6.74
N VAL A 62 1.05 10.42 5.91
CA VAL A 62 0.85 9.93 4.56
C VAL A 62 0.84 11.12 3.60
N ASN A 63 1.65 11.05 2.54
CA ASN A 63 1.64 12.06 1.49
C ASN A 63 1.01 11.47 0.22
N SER A 64 0.06 12.17 -0.39
CA SER A 64 -0.47 11.80 -1.70
C SER A 64 0.53 12.14 -2.81
N THR A 65 0.35 11.52 -3.97
CA THR A 65 1.12 11.86 -5.19
C THR A 65 0.40 12.93 -6.03
N GLY A 66 -0.91 13.08 -5.85
CA GLY A 66 -1.73 14.05 -6.56
C GLY A 66 -2.68 14.83 -5.64
N PRO A 67 -3.64 15.56 -6.21
CA PRO A 67 -4.52 16.45 -5.46
C PRO A 67 -5.68 15.73 -4.77
N ASN A 68 -5.80 14.40 -4.89
CA ASN A 68 -6.93 13.65 -4.33
C ASN A 68 -6.45 12.60 -3.33
N LEU A 69 -7.15 12.50 -2.20
CA LEU A 69 -6.95 11.47 -1.20
C LEU A 69 -8.32 10.94 -0.76
N LEU A 70 -8.52 9.62 -0.86
CA LEU A 70 -9.76 8.96 -0.45
C LEU A 70 -9.56 8.24 0.88
N LEU A 71 -10.38 8.60 1.87
CA LEU A 71 -10.45 7.95 3.16
C LEU A 71 -11.64 7.00 3.20
N GLU A 72 -11.44 5.81 3.74
CA GLU A 72 -12.48 4.82 3.99
C GLU A 72 -12.37 4.36 5.44
N TYR A 73 -13.39 4.65 6.24
CA TYR A 73 -13.52 4.17 7.60
C TYR A 73 -14.60 3.09 7.65
N PHE A 74 -14.35 2.05 8.43
CA PHE A 74 -15.33 1.01 8.68
C PHE A 74 -15.43 0.69 10.16
N SER A 75 -16.66 0.55 10.63
CA SER A 75 -16.98 -0.03 11.92
C SER A 75 -18.20 -0.94 11.79
N ASP A 76 -18.09 -2.15 12.31
CA ASP A 76 -19.21 -3.07 12.42
C ASP A 76 -19.96 -2.83 13.75
N GLU A 77 -21.29 -2.73 13.69
CA GLU A 77 -22.14 -2.66 14.89
C GLU A 77 -22.49 -4.04 15.44
N ASN A 78 -22.24 -5.13 14.70
CA ASN A 78 -22.74 -6.47 15.04
C ASN A 78 -21.88 -7.30 16.00
N LEU A 79 -20.96 -6.68 16.75
CA LEU A 79 -20.25 -7.37 17.84
C LEU A 79 -21.09 -7.35 19.13
N SER A 80 -22.20 -8.10 19.07
CA SER A 80 -22.83 -8.80 20.21
C SER A 80 -22.87 -8.05 21.54
N ALA A 81 -23.52 -6.88 21.60
CA ALA A 81 -24.09 -6.21 22.80
C ALA A 81 -23.24 -6.11 24.11
N ARG A 82 -21.98 -6.54 24.12
CA ARG A 82 -21.11 -6.66 25.31
C ARG A 82 -19.77 -5.96 25.15
N GLN A 83 -19.36 -5.62 23.93
CA GLN A 83 -18.10 -4.90 23.67
C GLN A 83 -18.40 -3.42 23.37
N ILE A 84 -17.88 -2.51 24.21
CA ILE A 84 -17.96 -1.07 23.96
C ILE A 84 -16.94 -0.73 22.88
N CYS A 85 -17.36 -0.63 21.62
CA CYS A 85 -16.51 -0.21 20.49
C CYS A 85 -16.42 1.33 20.40
N GLY A 86 -16.08 1.98 21.51
CA GLY A 86 -15.88 3.43 21.59
C GLY A 86 -14.47 3.80 21.14
N GLY A 87 -14.34 4.36 19.95
CA GLY A 87 -13.05 4.71 19.37
C GLY A 87 -13.17 5.75 18.27
N GLY A 88 -12.05 6.13 17.68
CA GLY A 88 -11.98 7.09 16.61
C GLY A 88 -10.56 7.47 16.26
N PHE A 89 -10.44 8.48 15.42
CA PHE A 89 -9.16 9.04 15.04
C PHE A 89 -9.27 10.56 14.92
N LEU A 90 -8.16 11.23 15.16
CA LEU A 90 -7.98 12.65 14.90
C LEU A 90 -6.86 12.78 13.87
N ALA A 91 -7.14 13.51 12.79
CA ALA A 91 -6.19 13.72 11.73
C ALA A 91 -6.26 15.14 11.17
N HIS A 92 -5.14 15.62 10.65
CA HIS A 92 -5.00 16.88 9.94
C HIS A 92 -4.59 16.63 8.49
N ALA A 93 -5.25 17.33 7.56
CA ALA A 93 -4.86 17.38 6.17
C ALA A 93 -4.31 18.77 5.84
N SER A 94 -3.15 18.83 5.23
CA SER A 94 -2.53 20.07 4.74
C SER A 94 -2.19 19.92 3.26
N GLN A 95 -2.33 21.01 2.50
CA GLN A 95 -1.89 21.05 1.11
C GLN A 95 -0.47 21.58 1.00
N ILE A 96 0.36 20.89 0.22
CA ILE A 96 1.76 21.23 -0.03
C ILE A 96 1.94 21.41 -1.52
N ARG A 97 2.56 22.52 -1.95
CA ARG A 97 2.81 22.77 -3.37
C ARG A 97 3.75 21.70 -3.92
N ASN A 98 3.36 21.03 -4.99
CA ASN A 98 4.20 20.08 -5.71
C ASN A 98 5.20 20.87 -6.56
N VAL A 99 6.31 21.27 -5.96
CA VAL A 99 7.39 21.93 -6.68
C VAL A 99 8.11 20.87 -7.51
N LYS A 100 7.70 20.75 -8.79
CA LYS A 100 8.54 20.10 -9.79
C LYS A 100 9.83 20.93 -9.88
N PRO A 101 11.02 20.37 -9.59
CA PRO A 101 12.25 21.13 -9.76
C PRO A 101 12.36 21.51 -11.24
N ASN A 102 12.34 22.81 -11.53
CA ASN A 102 12.58 23.32 -12.87
C ASN A 102 14.09 23.16 -13.14
N ILE A 103 14.49 22.06 -13.77
CA ILE A 103 15.90 21.77 -14.06
C ILE A 103 16.32 22.64 -15.26
N THR A 104 16.52 23.93 -15.00
CA THR A 104 17.28 24.84 -15.87
C THR A 104 18.61 25.24 -15.24
N SER A 105 18.99 24.66 -14.09
CA SER A 105 20.34 24.76 -13.55
C SER A 105 21.11 23.46 -13.79
N ILE A 106 22.20 23.58 -14.55
CA ILE A 106 23.20 22.53 -14.69
C ILE A 106 23.79 22.30 -13.29
N VAL A 107 23.39 21.21 -12.63
CA VAL A 107 24.00 20.77 -11.38
C VAL A 107 25.31 20.07 -11.75
N VAL A 108 26.44 20.72 -11.48
CA VAL A 108 27.75 20.07 -11.46
C VAL A 108 27.67 18.94 -10.44
N ALA A 109 27.84 17.70 -10.92
CA ALA A 109 27.75 16.49 -10.10
C ALA A 109 28.94 16.45 -9.11
N GLN A 110 28.74 17.04 -7.94
CA GLN A 110 29.57 16.81 -6.76
C GLN A 110 28.67 16.37 -5.60
N SER A 111 28.28 15.11 -5.63
CA SER A 111 28.15 14.29 -4.42
C SER A 111 28.02 12.86 -4.89
N VAL A 112 28.80 11.96 -4.28
CA VAL A 112 28.64 10.52 -4.41
C VAL A 112 27.21 10.22 -3.98
N GLY A 113 26.33 9.98 -4.94
CA GLY A 113 24.93 9.70 -4.68
C GLY A 113 24.85 8.45 -3.82
N ALA A 114 24.40 8.61 -2.58
CA ALA A 114 23.91 7.49 -1.81
C ALA A 114 22.75 6.88 -2.62
N MET A 115 22.99 5.74 -3.26
CA MET A 115 21.95 4.96 -3.91
C MET A 115 20.85 4.75 -2.89
N LYS A 116 19.66 5.31 -3.15
CA LYS A 116 18.47 4.99 -2.36
C LYS A 116 18.32 3.48 -2.41
N ALA A 117 18.51 2.82 -1.27
CA ALA A 117 18.27 1.40 -1.14
C ALA A 117 16.80 1.15 -1.51
N VAL A 118 16.57 0.61 -2.70
CA VAL A 118 15.26 0.15 -3.13
C VAL A 118 14.87 -0.98 -2.18
N THR A 119 14.03 -0.67 -1.20
CA THR A 119 13.47 -1.71 -0.33
C THR A 119 12.41 -2.45 -1.13
N LEU A 120 12.83 -3.51 -1.82
CA LEU A 120 11.91 -4.48 -2.43
C LEU A 120 11.08 -5.10 -1.30
N LYS A 121 9.84 -4.64 -1.14
CA LYS A 121 8.85 -5.32 -0.29
C LYS A 121 8.45 -6.62 -0.97
N LEU A 122 9.23 -7.67 -0.70
CA LEU A 122 8.94 -9.01 -1.18
C LEU A 122 7.72 -9.54 -0.43
N THR A 123 6.54 -9.35 -1.02
CA THR A 123 5.30 -9.90 -0.46
C THR A 123 5.24 -11.41 -0.66
N ALA A 124 4.47 -12.12 0.17
CA ALA A 124 4.32 -13.58 0.10
C ALA A 124 3.92 -14.09 -1.30
N VAL A 125 3.19 -13.27 -2.07
CA VAL A 125 2.78 -13.56 -3.45
C VAL A 125 3.98 -13.70 -4.38
N HIS A 126 5.00 -12.85 -4.25
CA HIS A 126 6.19 -12.90 -5.09
C HIS A 126 7.02 -14.16 -4.79
N ILE A 127 7.12 -14.53 -3.51
CA ILE A 127 7.80 -15.77 -3.09
C ILE A 127 7.09 -16.98 -3.71
N ALA A 128 5.76 -17.05 -3.60
CA ALA A 128 4.97 -18.12 -4.19
C ALA A 128 5.13 -18.20 -5.71
N ALA A 129 5.12 -17.06 -6.41
CA ALA A 129 5.32 -16.99 -7.85
C ALA A 129 6.72 -17.51 -8.27
N ILE A 130 7.76 -17.17 -7.51
CA ILE A 130 9.13 -17.65 -7.77
C ILE A 130 9.21 -19.18 -7.64
N PHE A 131 8.64 -19.75 -6.58
CA PHE A 131 8.62 -21.21 -6.40
C PHE A 131 7.82 -21.92 -7.49
N PHE A 132 6.70 -21.34 -7.91
CA PHE A 132 5.89 -21.92 -8.98
C PHE A 132 6.63 -21.91 -10.33
N LEU A 133 7.23 -20.78 -10.69
CA LEU A 133 7.99 -20.63 -11.93
C LEU A 133 9.24 -21.52 -11.96
N SER A 134 9.96 -21.64 -10.84
CA SER A 134 11.12 -22.53 -10.77
C SER A 134 10.72 -24.00 -10.89
N GLY A 135 9.61 -24.42 -10.28
CA GLY A 135 9.06 -25.76 -10.43
C GLY A 135 8.69 -26.08 -11.89
N LEU A 136 8.04 -25.15 -12.60
CA LEU A 136 7.73 -25.31 -14.01
C LEU A 136 8.99 -25.45 -14.87
N LEU A 137 10.01 -24.62 -14.64
CA LEU A 137 11.28 -24.72 -15.35
C LEU A 137 11.95 -26.08 -15.13
N ILE A 138 12.01 -26.57 -13.90
CA ILE A 138 12.58 -27.88 -13.60
C ILE A 138 11.79 -29.00 -14.29
N ALA A 139 10.45 -28.95 -14.23
CA ALA A 139 9.61 -29.95 -14.89
C ALA A 139 9.83 -29.96 -16.41
N THR A 140 9.92 -28.79 -17.05
CA THR A 140 10.19 -28.69 -18.50
C THR A 140 11.58 -29.21 -18.85
N ALA A 141 12.60 -28.93 -18.04
CA ALA A 141 13.96 -29.45 -18.25
C ALA A 141 14.01 -30.98 -18.12
N LEU A 142 13.33 -31.55 -17.12
CA LEU A 142 13.25 -33.01 -16.94
C LEU A 142 12.51 -33.68 -18.09
N LEU A 143 11.38 -33.11 -18.53
CA LEU A 143 10.65 -33.60 -19.70
C LEU A 143 11.47 -33.49 -20.98
N GLY A 144 12.20 -32.38 -21.17
CA GLY A 144 13.12 -32.19 -22.29
C GLY A 144 14.27 -33.21 -22.29
N ALA A 145 14.85 -33.48 -21.12
CA ALA A 145 15.88 -34.51 -20.97
C ALA A 145 15.31 -35.91 -21.28
N GLN A 146 14.15 -36.26 -20.71
CA GLN A 146 13.46 -37.51 -21.01
C GLN A 146 13.16 -37.65 -22.51
N TYR A 147 12.69 -36.58 -23.15
CA TYR A 147 12.44 -36.53 -24.58
C TYR A 147 13.74 -36.78 -25.38
N LEU A 148 14.84 -36.11 -25.04
CA LEU A 148 16.13 -36.29 -25.70
C LEU A 148 16.70 -37.71 -25.55
N PHE A 149 16.65 -38.27 -24.34
CA PHE A 149 17.08 -39.66 -24.10
C PHE A 149 16.22 -40.65 -24.91
N ARG A 150 14.91 -40.42 -24.94
CA ARG A 150 13.99 -41.25 -25.71
C ARG A 150 14.24 -41.12 -27.21
N TYR A 151 14.39 -39.89 -27.71
CA TYR A 151 14.69 -39.60 -29.11
C TYR A 151 15.98 -40.30 -29.56
N ARG A 152 17.07 -40.19 -28.78
CA ARG A 152 18.33 -40.89 -29.06
C ARG A 152 18.20 -42.42 -29.08
N LYS A 153 17.29 -42.99 -28.30
CA LYS A 153 17.07 -44.45 -28.24
C LYS A 153 16.31 -45.00 -29.45
N TYR A 154 15.47 -44.19 -30.12
CA TYR A 154 14.66 -44.64 -31.26
C TYR A 154 15.21 -44.18 -32.63
N HIS A 155 16.25 -43.36 -32.66
CA HIS A 155 16.91 -42.86 -33.88
C HIS A 155 18.34 -43.41 -34.10
N VAL A 156 18.79 -44.33 -33.25
CA VAL A 156 19.97 -45.21 -33.45
C VAL A 156 19.44 -46.61 -33.70
#